data_AF-A0A7S2HWP4-F1
#
_entry.id   AF-A0A7S2HWP4-F1
#
_cell.length_a   1.000
_cell.length_b   1.000
_cell.length_c   1.000
_cell.angle_alpha   90.00
_cell.angle_beta   90.00
_cell.angle_gamma   90.00
#
_symmetry.space_group_name_H-M   'P 1'
#
loop_
_entity.id
_entity.type
_entity.pdbx_description
1 polymer ?
#
loop_
_entity_poly.entity_id
_entity_poly.type
_entity_poly.pdbx_seq_one_letter_code
_entity_poly.pdbx_strand_id
1 'polypeptide(L)'
;RSKRSREACEVEDEEGDALRQLKRLRAEDLASEQAKPDGLTSLEAELKGHLRKVQHAAASADSACVICWDEERVVAFVPCGHKACCVRCAREARLQGCPMCKAPIESTLRVYD
;
A
#
# COMPACT_ATOMS: atom_id res chain seq x y z
N ARG A 1 -29.98 54.90 -42.22
CA ARG A 1 -29.61 53.64 -41.54
C ARG A 1 -29.18 53.99 -40.13
N SER A 2 -29.97 53.58 -39.13
CA SER A 2 -29.95 54.12 -37.77
C SER A 2 -28.71 53.70 -36.99
N LYS A 3 -28.17 54.60 -36.15
CA LYS A 3 -26.96 54.41 -35.31
C LYS A 3 -27.02 53.12 -34.46
N ARG A 4 -28.24 52.70 -34.12
CA ARG A 4 -28.58 51.49 -33.36
C ARG A 4 -28.14 50.16 -33.98
N SER A 5 -27.82 50.13 -35.27
CA SER A 5 -27.42 48.91 -35.99
C SER A 5 -25.91 48.67 -35.97
N ARG A 6 -25.09 49.66 -35.60
CA ARG A 6 -23.62 49.53 -35.49
C ARG A 6 -23.20 49.05 -34.11
N GLU A 7 -23.76 49.66 -33.07
CA GLU A 7 -23.50 49.27 -31.68
C GLU A 7 -23.80 47.78 -31.44
N ALA A 8 -24.90 47.26 -32.01
CA ALA A 8 -25.27 45.84 -31.89
C ALA A 8 -24.22 44.87 -32.49
N CYS A 9 -23.57 45.24 -33.60
CA CYS A 9 -22.54 44.41 -34.23
C CYS A 9 -21.23 44.43 -33.43
N GLU A 10 -20.91 45.57 -32.80
CA GLU A 10 -19.70 45.73 -31.96
C GLU A 10 -19.82 44.94 -30.64
N VAL A 11 -21.00 44.89 -30.01
CA VAL A 11 -21.19 44.06 -28.79
C VAL A 11 -21.13 42.57 -29.09
N GLU A 12 -21.63 42.13 -30.25
CA GLU A 12 -21.56 40.73 -30.68
C GLU A 12 -20.10 40.27 -30.92
N ASP A 13 -19.23 41.17 -31.38
CA ASP A 13 -17.81 40.91 -31.58
C ASP A 13 -17.02 40.89 -30.25
N GLU A 14 -17.31 41.83 -29.33
CA GLU A 14 -16.69 41.93 -27.99
C GLU A 14 -17.10 40.78 -27.05
N GLU A 15 -18.39 40.39 -27.03
CA GLU A 15 -18.86 39.19 -26.29
C GLU A 15 -18.27 37.91 -26.88
N GLY A 16 -18.08 37.88 -28.21
CA GLY A 16 -17.35 36.83 -28.90
C GLY A 16 -15.89 36.73 -28.43
N ASP A 17 -15.22 37.86 -28.26
CA ASP A 17 -13.82 37.92 -27.80
C ASP A 17 -13.67 37.54 -26.33
N ALA A 18 -14.56 38.00 -25.45
CA ALA A 18 -14.57 37.58 -24.05
C ALA A 18 -14.80 36.06 -23.91
N LEU A 19 -15.69 35.48 -24.71
CA LEU A 19 -15.93 34.04 -24.74
C LEU A 19 -14.75 33.26 -25.31
N ARG A 20 -14.08 33.78 -26.34
CA ARG A 20 -12.83 33.21 -26.89
C ARG A 20 -11.71 33.24 -25.84
N GLN A 21 -11.59 34.35 -25.10
CA GLN A 21 -10.60 34.52 -24.05
C GLN A 21 -10.86 33.58 -22.87
N LEU A 22 -12.11 33.44 -22.40
CA LEU A 22 -12.49 32.49 -21.35
C LEU A 22 -12.24 31.03 -21.76
N LYS A 23 -12.53 30.67 -23.02
CA LYS A 23 -12.25 29.33 -23.53
C LYS A 23 -10.75 29.04 -23.59
N ARG A 24 -9.94 30.05 -23.93
CA ARG A 24 -8.48 29.95 -23.94
C ARG A 24 -7.90 29.78 -22.54
N LEU A 25 -8.32 30.61 -21.58
CA LEU A 25 -7.87 30.51 -20.18
C LEU A 25 -8.23 29.15 -19.58
N ARG A 26 -9.46 28.66 -19.81
CA ARG A 26 -9.85 27.31 -19.38
C ARG A 26 -9.03 26.20 -20.04
N ALA A 27 -8.63 26.37 -21.31
CA ALA A 27 -7.79 25.39 -21.99
C ALA A 27 -6.34 25.39 -21.46
N GLU A 28 -5.81 26.56 -21.12
CA GLU A 28 -4.50 26.73 -20.47
C GLU A 28 -4.50 26.11 -19.06
N ASP A 29 -5.57 26.30 -18.27
CA ASP A 29 -5.75 25.68 -16.96
C ASP A 29 -5.89 24.15 -17.04
N LEU A 30 -6.71 23.63 -17.96
CA LEU A 30 -6.88 22.18 -18.16
C LEU A 30 -5.60 21.50 -18.66
N ALA A 31 -4.80 22.18 -19.50
CA ALA A 31 -3.50 21.68 -19.94
C ALA A 31 -2.48 21.66 -18.79
N SER A 32 -2.58 22.58 -17.84
CA SER A 32 -1.78 22.63 -16.61
C SER A 32 -2.14 21.49 -15.64
N GLU A 33 -3.43 21.16 -15.49
CA GLU A 33 -3.89 20.04 -14.63
C GLU A 33 -3.49 18.65 -15.18
N GLN A 34 -3.26 18.53 -16.49
CA GLN A 34 -2.87 17.28 -17.16
C GLN A 34 -1.36 17.10 -17.31
N ALA A 35 -0.56 18.10 -16.94
CA ALA A 35 0.86 17.95 -16.71
C ALA A 35 1.06 17.17 -15.41
N LYS A 36 0.95 15.84 -15.51
CA LYS A 36 1.25 14.91 -14.42
C LYS A 36 2.63 15.29 -13.87
N PRO A 37 2.76 15.78 -12.63
CA PRO A 37 4.06 16.16 -12.11
C PRO A 37 4.87 14.87 -11.96
N ASP A 38 5.84 14.66 -12.84
CA ASP A 38 6.68 13.47 -12.89
C ASP A 38 7.31 13.15 -11.52
N GLY A 39 7.56 14.19 -10.71
CA GLY A 39 8.06 14.06 -9.34
C GLY A 39 7.12 13.33 -8.38
N LEU A 40 5.80 13.49 -8.52
CA LEU A 40 4.84 12.79 -7.65
C LEU A 40 4.84 11.28 -7.97
N THR A 41 4.95 10.93 -9.24
CA THR A 41 5.01 9.53 -9.67
C THR A 41 6.29 8.81 -9.24
N SER A 42 7.42 9.52 -9.19
CA SER A 42 8.70 8.94 -8.74
C SER A 42 8.69 8.64 -7.24
N LEU A 43 8.19 9.57 -6.42
CA LEU A 43 8.09 9.37 -4.97
C LEU A 43 7.07 8.26 -4.63
N GLU A 44 5.94 8.22 -5.35
CA GLU A 44 4.96 7.14 -5.25
C GLU A 44 5.58 5.77 -5.58
N ALA A 45 6.39 5.68 -6.63
CA ALA A 45 7.08 4.46 -7.02
C ALA A 45 8.08 4.00 -5.95
N GLU A 46 8.85 4.93 -5.38
CA GLU A 46 9.81 4.64 -4.31
C GLU A 46 9.11 4.18 -3.03
N LEU A 47 8.04 4.86 -2.61
CA LEU A 47 7.22 4.47 -1.46
C LEU A 47 6.61 3.07 -1.67
N LYS A 48 6.08 2.79 -2.86
CA LYS A 48 5.56 1.47 -3.21
C LYS A 48 6.65 0.39 -3.17
N GLY A 49 7.87 0.72 -3.58
CA GLY A 49 9.04 -0.14 -3.47
C GLY A 49 9.38 -0.46 -2.01
N HIS A 50 9.39 0.54 -1.14
CA HIS A 50 9.63 0.35 0.30
C HIS A 50 8.52 -0.47 0.97
N LEU A 51 7.25 -0.21 0.65
CA LEU A 51 6.13 -0.99 1.16
C LEU A 51 6.23 -2.47 0.78
N ARG A 52 6.62 -2.79 -0.46
CA ARG A 52 6.84 -4.18 -0.88
C ARG A 52 7.93 -4.86 -0.04
N LYS A 53 9.05 -4.18 0.22
CA LYS A 53 10.14 -4.72 1.06
C LYS A 53 9.66 -5.01 2.48
N VAL A 54 8.91 -4.09 3.08
CA VAL A 54 8.33 -4.26 4.41
C VAL A 54 7.31 -5.41 4.43
N GLN A 55 6.45 -5.52 3.42
CA GLN A 55 5.49 -6.61 3.29
C GLN A 55 6.16 -7.98 3.17
N HIS A 56 7.23 -8.09 2.38
CA HIS A 56 7.99 -9.33 2.27
C HIS A 56 8.65 -9.72 3.60
N ALA A 57 9.25 -8.75 4.31
CA ALA A 57 9.84 -8.99 5.62
C ALA A 57 8.78 -9.42 6.66
N ALA A 58 7.59 -8.81 6.64
CA ALA A 58 6.48 -9.17 7.50
C ALA A 58 5.96 -10.59 7.21
N ALA A 59 5.82 -10.96 5.93
CA ALA A 59 5.39 -12.30 5.54
C ALA A 59 6.36 -13.39 6.04
N SER A 60 7.67 -13.13 6.04
CA SER A 60 8.66 -14.05 6.63
C SER A 60 8.61 -14.08 8.16
N ALA A 61 8.28 -12.95 8.81
CA ALA A 61 8.11 -12.90 10.25
C ALA A 61 6.89 -13.72 10.72
N ASP A 62 5.83 -13.73 9.91
CA ASP A 62 4.62 -14.51 10.13
C ASP A 62 4.83 -16.02 9.97
N SER A 63 5.97 -16.51 9.49
CA SER A 63 6.30 -17.94 9.52
C SER A 63 7.44 -18.26 10.47
N ALA A 64 8.10 -17.26 11.04
CA ALA A 64 9.28 -17.41 11.89
C ALA A 64 8.95 -17.95 13.28
N CYS A 65 9.88 -18.74 13.83
CA CYS A 65 9.81 -19.28 15.18
C CYS A 65 9.70 -18.16 16.20
N VAL A 66 8.69 -18.24 17.08
CA VAL A 66 8.44 -17.19 18.10
C VAL A 66 9.54 -17.09 19.18
N ILE A 67 10.53 -17.99 19.14
CA ILE A 67 11.64 -18.05 20.09
C ILE A 67 12.90 -17.45 19.47
N CYS A 68 13.37 -17.98 18.34
CA CYS A 68 14.61 -17.51 17.70
C CYS A 68 14.41 -16.46 16.61
N TRP A 69 13.21 -16.31 16.05
CA TRP A 69 12.90 -15.41 14.92
C TRP A 69 13.74 -15.64 13.66
N ASP A 70 14.36 -16.81 13.55
CA ASP A 70 15.40 -17.14 12.56
C ASP A 70 14.93 -18.26 11.62
N GLU A 71 14.36 -19.32 12.19
CA GLU A 71 13.89 -20.49 11.45
C GLU A 71 12.37 -20.54 11.37
N GLU A 72 11.84 -21.23 10.36
CA GLU A 72 10.40 -21.43 10.19
C GLU A 72 9.78 -22.26 11.32
N ARG A 73 8.56 -21.90 11.70
CA ARG A 73 7.70 -22.70 12.59
C ARG A 73 7.36 -23.99 11.87
N VAL A 74 7.76 -25.12 12.44
CA VAL A 74 7.44 -26.46 11.90
C VAL A 74 6.99 -27.43 12.98
N VAL A 75 6.93 -27.01 14.24
CA VAL A 75 6.56 -27.86 15.37
C VAL A 75 5.22 -27.45 15.97
N ALA A 76 4.28 -28.40 16.03
CA ALA A 76 3.00 -28.29 16.71
C ALA A 76 3.05 -28.97 18.10
N PHE A 77 2.39 -28.36 19.08
CA PHE A 77 2.36 -28.85 20.47
C PHE A 77 1.06 -29.58 20.80
N VAL A 78 1.13 -30.80 21.33
CA VAL A 78 -0.03 -31.62 21.73
C VAL A 78 -0.34 -31.40 23.22
N PRO A 79 -1.61 -31.22 23.62
CA PRO A 79 -2.85 -31.38 22.82
C PRO A 79 -3.34 -30.10 22.11
N CYS A 80 -2.73 -28.93 22.36
CA CYS A 80 -3.31 -27.66 21.91
C CYS A 80 -3.24 -27.37 20.39
N GLY A 81 -2.41 -28.09 19.63
CA GLY A 81 -2.28 -27.98 18.17
C GLY A 81 -1.48 -26.77 17.64
N HIS A 82 -1.04 -25.84 18.48
CA HIS A 82 -0.36 -24.63 18.00
C HIS A 82 1.01 -24.91 17.37
N LYS A 83 1.20 -24.50 16.11
CA LYS A 83 2.46 -24.53 15.36
C LYS A 83 3.28 -23.26 15.65
N ALA A 84 4.21 -23.31 16.61
CA ALA A 84 4.84 -22.09 17.15
C ALA A 84 6.37 -22.03 17.05
N CYS A 85 7.06 -23.18 16.90
CA CYS A 85 8.51 -23.25 17.02
C CYS A 85 9.18 -23.97 15.86
N CYS A 86 10.48 -23.68 15.64
CA CYS A 86 11.36 -24.52 14.85
C CYS A 86 11.77 -25.78 15.65
N VAL A 87 12.42 -26.74 14.98
CA VAL A 87 12.82 -28.02 15.59
C VAL A 87 13.85 -27.80 16.71
N ARG A 88 14.82 -26.91 16.50
CA ARG A 88 15.88 -26.59 17.46
C ARG A 88 15.30 -26.03 18.77
N CYS A 89 14.52 -24.96 18.68
CA CYS A 89 13.93 -24.33 19.86
C CYS A 89 12.93 -25.23 20.58
N ALA A 90 12.18 -26.08 19.87
CA ALA A 90 11.30 -27.04 20.51
C ALA A 90 12.05 -28.05 21.40
N ARG A 91 13.32 -28.37 21.07
CA ARG A 91 14.16 -29.29 21.85
C ARG A 91 14.96 -28.61 22.95
N GLU A 92 15.52 -27.44 22.66
CA GLU A 92 16.53 -26.80 23.52
C GLU A 92 15.93 -25.81 24.53
N ALA A 93 14.78 -25.20 24.23
CA ALA A 93 14.24 -24.09 25.04
C ALA A 93 13.57 -24.51 26.37
N ARG A 94 13.60 -25.80 26.73
CA ARG A 94 13.02 -26.35 27.99
C ARG A 94 11.62 -25.80 28.31
N LEU A 95 10.74 -25.83 27.31
CA LEU A 95 9.41 -25.24 27.39
C LEU A 95 8.55 -25.89 28.48
N GLN A 96 7.98 -25.07 29.36
CA GLN A 96 7.05 -25.51 30.43
C GLN A 96 5.59 -25.61 29.94
N GLY A 97 5.32 -25.16 28.72
CA GLY A 97 3.99 -25.11 28.12
C GLY A 97 4.07 -24.49 26.73
N CYS A 98 2.99 -24.60 25.95
CA CYS A 98 2.92 -24.04 24.62
C CYS A 98 3.22 -22.52 24.64
N PRO A 99 4.15 -22.00 23.81
CA PRO A 99 4.46 -20.58 23.79
C PRO A 99 3.25 -19.67 23.49
N MET A 100 2.30 -20.17 22.69
CA MET A 100 1.11 -19.44 22.22
C MET A 100 -0.01 -19.38 23.25
N CYS A 101 -0.36 -20.52 23.86
CA CYS A 101 -1.55 -20.63 24.71
C CYS A 101 -1.28 -21.09 26.14
N LYS A 102 -0.01 -21.36 26.48
CA LYS A 102 0.45 -21.83 27.80
C LYS A 102 -0.09 -23.20 28.23
N ALA A 103 -0.85 -23.90 27.40
CA ALA A 103 -1.29 -25.28 27.67
C ALA A 103 -0.08 -26.22 27.91
N PRO A 104 -0.22 -27.24 28.80
CA PRO A 104 0.83 -28.22 29.03
C PRO A 104 1.19 -28.95 27.74
N ILE A 105 2.48 -29.29 27.59
CA ILE A 105 2.99 -30.01 26.42
C ILE A 105 3.14 -31.48 26.79
N GLU A 106 2.34 -32.34 26.17
CA GLU A 106 2.47 -33.80 26.30
C GLU A 106 3.45 -34.36 25.27
N SER A 107 3.38 -33.85 24.05
CA SER A 107 4.30 -34.23 22.96
C SER A 107 4.40 -33.13 21.90
N THR A 108 5.35 -33.30 20.98
CA THR A 108 5.58 -32.37 19.86
C THR A 108 5.54 -33.13 18.54
N LEU A 109 4.96 -32.52 17.51
CA LEU A 109 4.84 -33.08 16.17
C LEU A 109 5.48 -32.13 15.16
N ARG A 110 6.25 -32.67 14.20
CA ARG A 110 6.75 -31.89 13.06
C ARG A 110 5.72 -31.90 11.93
N VAL A 111 5.33 -30.71 11.49
CA VAL A 111 4.42 -30.46 10.37
C VAL A 111 5.25 -30.27 9.09
N TYR A 112 4.80 -30.88 8.00
CA TYR A 112 5.34 -30.72 6.65
C TYR A 112 4.20 -30.18 5.78
N ASP A 113 4.41 -29.04 5.12
CA ASP A 113 3.45 -28.39 4.22
C ASP A 113 3.79 -28.67 2.74
#